data_AF-A0A3M1EI60-F1
#
_entry.id   AF-A0A3M1EI60-F1
#
_cell.length_a   1.000
_cell.length_b   1.000
_cell.length_c   1.000
_cell.angle_alpha   90.00
_cell.angle_beta   90.00
_cell.angle_gamma   90.00
#
_symmetry.space_group_name_H-M   'P 1'
#
loop_
_entity.id
_entity.type
_entity.pdbx_description
1 polymer ?
#
loop_
_entity_poly.entity_id
_entity_poly.type
_entity_poly.pdbx_seq_one_letter_code
_entity_poly.pdbx_strand_id
1 'polypeptide(L)'
;MLKPALQTVVGFVVLVGLLMMPPAAATREPAVPIRLQAATFDPLREGPAQMQVRDPGVYLVQFRGPIQAEWKTQVAAAGAELFDYIPDYAFVARMDSATAQQIAALPAVRWVGEYQPAYRISPSLQRKLRSLAASRSPADGGGKSPPIAQVEVRLSTFPGQVEAARQSVHAAGGQVLAAAETPFGGTLRASLPLGGIAELARSPAVRWIEPAPRRRLLNDVARSQQLMNAERMWGLGLYGAGQIVAYSDSGLDVGNMDTLSADFRGRVLATHPLGDTKTNWNDPVGHGTHVAGSILGSGVLSGSDPARHDYAGSFAGVAPEASLVVQAFDVDELSGDVQGLPEDLNVLFQQAYDDGARIHSNSWGGSDEENPDNPYGGYLLDSQEADQFAWSHPDMTILFAAGNSGTDSLPQGEFLSGDGVVDPDSMNVPGTAKNVITVGASESFRPPDGNELSSRSMQWFLVGLFGFLNPPIAFDFVSDNINGMAAFSSRGPTDDGRIKPDVVAPGTNIVSARSHDPGFDPALESWGEYESNSNYVYNAGTSMATPLVAGAATLVREWYLKRQGLPNPSSALIKATLINGAVDMTPGQ
;
A
#
# COMPACT_ATOMS: atom_id res chain seq x y z
N MET A 1 74.94 60.68 46.87
CA MET A 1 73.77 60.98 46.02
C MET A 1 73.21 59.65 45.50
N LEU A 2 71.88 59.49 45.52
CA LEU A 2 71.03 58.45 44.90
C LEU A 2 71.28 56.93 45.15
N LYS A 3 70.20 56.27 45.60
CA LYS A 3 69.81 54.83 45.48
C LYS A 3 69.18 54.59 44.07
N PRO A 4 68.60 53.42 43.67
CA PRO A 4 68.36 52.11 44.31
C PRO A 4 68.99 50.93 43.46
N ALA A 5 68.67 49.62 43.55
CA ALA A 5 67.47 48.89 44.01
C ALA A 5 67.73 47.44 44.48
N LEU A 6 66.66 46.79 44.94
CA LEU A 6 66.61 45.51 45.67
C LEU A 6 65.86 44.45 44.84
N GLN A 7 66.30 43.18 44.86
CA GLN A 7 65.48 42.04 44.45
C GLN A 7 65.66 40.87 45.42
N THR A 8 64.55 40.25 45.80
CA THR A 8 64.47 39.13 46.77
C THR A 8 64.00 37.88 46.05
N VAL A 9 64.68 36.76 46.25
CA VAL A 9 64.28 35.45 45.72
C VAL A 9 63.35 34.74 46.71
N VAL A 10 62.24 34.20 46.22
CA VAL A 10 61.31 33.35 46.99
C VAL A 10 61.23 31.99 46.31
N GLY A 11 61.44 30.91 47.07
CA GLY A 11 61.39 29.53 46.57
C GLY A 11 59.96 28.99 46.48
N PHE A 12 59.70 28.17 45.47
CA PHE A 12 58.42 27.48 45.28
C PHE A 12 58.43 26.09 45.92
N VAL A 13 57.39 25.77 46.70
CA VAL A 13 57.12 24.41 47.18
C VAL A 13 56.12 23.74 46.25
N VAL A 14 56.44 22.55 45.74
CA VAL A 14 55.54 21.76 44.90
C VAL A 14 54.72 20.82 45.79
N LEU A 15 53.39 21.02 45.81
CA LEU A 15 52.45 20.15 46.50
C LEU A 15 51.86 19.15 45.49
N VAL A 16 52.10 17.85 45.67
CA VAL A 16 51.52 16.80 44.82
C VAL A 16 50.13 16.45 45.33
N GLY A 17 49.09 16.89 44.61
CA GLY A 17 47.70 16.51 44.89
C GLY A 17 47.35 15.17 44.22
N LEU A 18 46.89 14.18 44.99
CA LEU A 18 46.24 12.99 44.45
C LEU A 18 44.89 13.39 43.83
N LEU A 19 44.80 13.36 42.51
CA LEU A 19 43.52 13.41 41.79
C LEU A 19 42.82 12.06 41.92
N MET A 20 41.81 11.96 42.79
CA MET A 20 40.85 10.87 42.72
C MET A 20 39.98 11.06 41.47
N MET A 21 40.07 10.10 40.55
CA MET A 21 39.15 10.06 39.40
C MET A 21 37.74 9.73 39.93
N PRO A 22 36.68 10.41 39.43
CA PRO A 22 35.31 10.00 39.73
C PRO A 22 35.07 8.58 39.17
N PRO A 23 34.16 7.79 39.79
CA PRO A 23 33.80 6.49 39.25
C PRO A 23 33.27 6.68 37.82
N ALA A 24 33.71 5.81 36.90
CA ALA A 24 33.25 5.83 35.53
C ALA A 24 31.71 5.76 35.51
N ALA A 25 31.06 6.80 35.00
CA ALA A 25 29.62 6.80 34.81
C ALA A 25 29.29 5.62 33.90
N ALA A 26 28.49 4.67 34.41
CA ALA A 26 28.05 3.54 33.60
C ALA A 26 27.36 4.09 32.34
N THR A 27 27.98 3.87 31.19
CA THR A 27 27.47 4.32 29.89
C THR A 27 26.13 3.65 29.67
N ARG A 28 25.04 4.39 29.91
CA ARG A 28 23.68 3.90 29.67
C ARG A 28 23.61 3.47 28.21
N GLU A 29 23.12 2.25 27.98
CA GLU A 29 22.96 1.69 26.65
C GLU A 29 22.14 2.66 25.76
N PRO A 30 22.46 2.79 24.46
CA PRO A 30 21.74 3.70 23.55
C PRO A 30 20.22 3.47 23.54
N ALA A 31 19.49 4.49 23.10
CA ALA A 31 18.04 4.42 22.95
C ALA A 31 17.70 3.50 21.78
N VAL A 32 16.95 2.44 22.07
CA VAL A 32 16.44 1.49 21.08
C VAL A 32 14.99 1.22 21.49
N PRO A 33 14.05 2.10 21.08
CA PRO A 33 12.65 1.92 21.41
C PRO A 33 12.10 0.67 20.74
N ILE A 34 10.94 0.19 21.19
CA ILE A 34 10.08 -0.71 20.43
C ILE A 34 9.00 0.16 19.81
N ARG A 35 8.75 0.03 18.50
CA ARG A 35 7.77 0.83 17.74
C ARG A 35 6.59 -0.03 17.28
N LEU A 36 5.56 -0.08 18.11
CA LEU A 36 4.26 -0.62 17.73
C LEU A 36 3.38 0.52 17.22
N GLN A 37 2.44 0.26 16.30
CA GLN A 37 1.45 1.26 15.90
C GLN A 37 0.70 1.82 17.12
N ALA A 38 0.38 0.95 18.08
CA ALA A 38 -0.32 1.27 19.32
C ALA A 38 0.53 2.01 20.37
N ALA A 39 1.87 1.93 20.31
CA ALA A 39 2.76 2.47 21.35
C ALA A 39 4.24 2.49 20.92
N THR A 40 4.97 3.55 21.28
CA THR A 40 6.45 3.59 21.21
C THR A 40 7.03 3.78 22.61
N PHE A 41 7.99 2.95 23.02
CA PHE A 41 8.65 3.00 24.34
C PHE A 41 10.03 2.34 24.32
N ASP A 42 11.01 2.79 25.14
CA ASP A 42 12.26 2.03 25.36
C ASP A 42 12.14 1.21 26.66
N PRO A 43 12.06 -0.13 26.59
CA PRO A 43 11.75 -0.98 27.74
C PRO A 43 12.81 -0.93 28.86
N LEU A 44 14.00 -0.39 28.61
CA LEU A 44 15.06 -0.22 29.61
C LEU A 44 15.08 1.17 30.27
N ARG A 45 14.22 2.11 29.84
CA ARG A 45 14.05 3.43 30.48
C ARG A 45 12.64 3.67 30.99
N GLU A 46 11.65 3.22 30.23
CA GLU A 46 10.23 3.40 30.51
C GLU A 46 9.57 2.02 30.47
N GLY A 47 8.93 1.63 31.57
CA GLY A 47 8.17 0.39 31.58
C GLY A 47 7.00 0.49 30.59
N PRO A 48 6.65 -0.60 29.88
CA PRO A 48 5.45 -0.62 29.05
C PRO A 48 4.24 -0.19 29.90
N ALA A 49 3.41 0.72 29.37
CA ALA A 49 2.22 1.20 30.05
C ALA A 49 1.37 -0.01 30.49
N GLN A 50 1.28 -0.24 31.80
CA GLN A 50 0.67 -1.46 32.34
C GLN A 50 -0.86 -1.36 32.30
N MET A 51 -1.48 -2.02 31.32
CA MET A 51 -2.84 -2.51 31.54
C MET A 51 -2.76 -3.79 32.39
N GLN A 52 -3.58 -3.89 33.43
CA GLN A 52 -3.47 -4.93 34.48
C GLN A 52 -3.84 -6.35 34.02
N VAL A 53 -4.07 -6.57 32.72
CA VAL A 53 -4.46 -7.86 32.16
C VAL A 53 -3.24 -8.53 31.53
N ARG A 54 -2.69 -9.52 32.22
CA ARG A 54 -1.66 -10.40 31.66
C ARG A 54 -2.23 -11.27 30.56
N ASP A 55 -1.47 -11.52 29.51
CA ASP A 55 -1.81 -12.50 28.49
C ASP A 55 -0.80 -13.68 28.54
N PRO A 56 -1.23 -14.88 28.97
CA PRO A 56 -0.36 -16.03 29.05
C PRO A 56 -0.10 -16.65 27.67
N GLY A 57 1.03 -16.28 27.05
CA GLY A 57 1.58 -17.03 25.91
C GLY A 57 2.20 -16.18 24.80
N VAL A 58 1.98 -14.86 24.81
CA VAL A 58 2.46 -13.96 23.74
C VAL A 58 3.35 -12.85 24.31
N TYR A 59 4.53 -12.72 23.71
CA TYR A 59 5.63 -11.89 24.19
C TYR A 59 6.21 -11.04 23.07
N LEU A 60 6.91 -9.98 23.45
CA LEU A 60 7.83 -9.23 22.61
C LEU A 60 9.26 -9.64 22.96
N VAL A 61 10.08 -9.92 21.94
CA VAL A 61 11.52 -10.21 22.10
C VAL A 61 12.31 -9.16 21.34
N GLN A 62 13.09 -8.33 22.04
CA GLN A 62 13.98 -7.34 21.44
C GLN A 62 15.43 -7.81 21.47
N PHE A 63 16.11 -7.82 20.33
CA PHE A 63 17.53 -8.13 20.21
C PHE A 63 18.41 -6.88 20.42
N ARG A 64 19.70 -7.07 20.72
CA ARG A 64 20.64 -5.95 21.02
C ARG A 64 21.11 -5.15 19.80
N GLY A 65 20.78 -5.57 18.59
CA GLY A 65 21.26 -4.97 17.36
C GLY A 65 20.73 -5.69 16.12
N PRO A 66 21.31 -5.42 14.93
CA PRO A 66 20.94 -6.06 13.68
C PRO A 66 20.85 -7.59 13.81
N ILE A 67 19.65 -8.11 13.58
CA ILE A 67 19.31 -9.50 13.92
C ILE A 67 20.05 -10.48 13.03
N GLN A 68 20.84 -11.35 13.66
CA GLN A 68 21.56 -12.43 13.00
C GLN A 68 20.69 -13.68 12.87
N ALA A 69 20.94 -14.53 11.88
CA ALA A 69 20.16 -15.76 11.67
C ALA A 69 20.30 -16.70 12.88
N GLU A 70 21.50 -16.79 13.42
CA GLU A 70 21.91 -17.57 14.58
C GLU A 70 21.13 -17.16 15.84
N TRP A 71 20.84 -15.87 16.01
CA TRP A 71 20.07 -15.37 17.17
C TRP A 71 18.61 -15.81 17.09
N LYS A 72 18.01 -15.80 15.90
CA LYS A 72 16.66 -16.35 15.68
C LYS A 72 16.65 -17.86 15.95
N THR A 73 17.66 -18.59 15.48
CA THR A 73 17.80 -20.03 15.74
C THR A 73 17.98 -20.34 17.24
N GLN A 74 18.73 -19.53 17.99
CA GLN A 74 18.88 -19.68 19.44
C GLN A 74 17.55 -19.49 20.19
N VAL A 75 16.78 -18.45 19.82
CA VAL A 75 15.46 -18.18 20.40
C VAL A 75 14.45 -19.29 20.04
N ALA A 76 14.47 -19.77 18.81
CA ALA A 76 13.65 -20.91 18.38
C ALA A 76 14.03 -22.21 19.11
N ALA A 77 15.32 -22.49 19.30
CA ALA A 77 15.81 -23.66 20.03
C ALA A 77 15.48 -23.63 21.53
N ALA A 78 15.23 -22.44 22.11
CA ALA A 78 14.70 -22.30 23.47
C ALA A 78 13.18 -22.56 23.58
N GLY A 79 12.48 -22.74 22.45
CA GLY A 79 11.05 -23.07 22.40
C GLY A 79 10.13 -21.88 22.08
N ALA A 80 10.65 -20.76 21.58
CA ALA A 80 9.83 -19.63 21.14
C ALA A 80 9.59 -19.62 19.62
N GLU A 81 8.34 -19.45 19.22
CA GLU A 81 7.97 -19.21 17.83
C GLU A 81 7.99 -17.69 17.56
N LEU A 82 8.77 -17.25 16.57
CA LEU A 82 8.88 -15.83 16.17
C LEU A 82 7.94 -15.53 14.99
N PHE A 83 7.16 -14.45 15.09
CA PHE A 83 6.18 -14.02 14.10
C PHE A 83 6.56 -12.63 13.53
N ASP A 84 5.78 -11.60 13.84
CA ASP A 84 5.93 -10.27 13.26
C ASP A 84 7.23 -9.59 13.69
N TYR A 85 7.99 -9.10 12.71
CA TYR A 85 9.05 -8.14 12.98
C TYR A 85 8.46 -6.80 13.38
N ILE A 86 8.92 -6.28 14.52
CA ILE A 86 8.62 -4.94 15.01
C ILE A 86 9.91 -4.11 14.84
N PRO A 87 9.86 -2.87 14.32
CA PRO A 87 11.04 -2.03 14.13
C PRO A 87 11.91 -1.89 15.39
N ASP A 88 13.18 -1.57 15.18
CA ASP A 88 14.22 -1.50 16.22
C ASP A 88 14.46 -2.86 16.93
N TYR A 89 14.63 -3.89 16.08
CA TYR A 89 15.11 -5.24 16.41
C TYR A 89 14.18 -6.09 17.29
N ALA A 90 12.88 -5.86 17.25
CA ALA A 90 11.90 -6.60 18.04
C ALA A 90 11.09 -7.61 17.21
N PHE A 91 10.50 -8.59 17.88
CA PHE A 91 9.53 -9.52 17.30
C PHE A 91 8.36 -9.78 18.25
N VAL A 92 7.17 -10.01 17.71
CA VAL A 92 6.10 -10.73 18.39
C VAL A 92 6.45 -12.22 18.41
N ALA A 93 6.29 -12.87 19.55
CA ALA A 93 6.69 -14.25 19.77
C ALA A 93 5.68 -15.02 20.62
N ARG A 94 5.45 -16.30 20.32
CA ARG A 94 4.64 -17.20 21.15
C ARG A 94 5.56 -18.15 21.93
N MET A 95 5.40 -18.19 23.25
CA MET A 95 6.19 -19.02 24.17
C MET A 95 5.54 -19.09 25.55
N ASP A 96 5.96 -20.02 26.41
CA ASP A 96 5.58 -19.98 27.82
C ASP A 96 6.46 -19.02 28.65
N SER A 97 6.05 -18.77 29.89
CA SER A 97 6.73 -17.82 30.78
C SER A 97 8.09 -18.29 31.30
N ALA A 98 8.38 -19.59 31.27
CA ALA A 98 9.69 -20.14 31.61
C ALA A 98 10.67 -19.97 30.44
N THR A 99 10.22 -20.26 29.22
CA THR A 99 10.94 -19.98 27.97
C THR A 99 11.24 -18.48 27.82
N ALA A 100 10.29 -17.60 28.14
CA ALA A 100 10.51 -16.15 28.16
C ALA A 100 11.65 -15.72 29.11
N GLN A 101 11.73 -16.32 30.30
CA GLN A 101 12.81 -16.06 31.26
C GLN A 101 14.17 -16.59 30.76
N GLN A 102 14.20 -17.75 30.09
CA GLN A 102 15.41 -18.30 29.50
C GLN A 102 15.92 -17.41 28.35
N ILE A 103 15.03 -16.96 27.48
CA ILE A 103 15.36 -16.08 26.34
C ILE A 103 15.84 -14.71 26.82
N ALA A 104 15.24 -14.16 27.87
CA ALA A 104 15.67 -12.89 28.47
C ALA A 104 17.11 -12.94 29.02
N ALA A 105 17.65 -14.13 29.31
CA ALA A 105 19.03 -14.33 29.76
C ALA A 105 20.04 -14.53 28.60
N LEU A 106 19.59 -14.63 27.34
CA LEU A 106 20.49 -14.82 26.20
C LEU A 106 21.30 -13.53 25.92
N PRO A 107 22.63 -13.61 25.68
CA PRO A 107 23.45 -12.42 25.42
C PRO A 107 23.00 -11.58 24.21
N ALA A 108 22.38 -12.21 23.21
CA ALA A 108 21.84 -11.54 22.02
C ALA A 108 20.57 -10.71 22.29
N VAL A 109 19.87 -11.00 23.39
CA VAL A 109 18.58 -10.40 23.73
C VAL A 109 18.81 -9.17 24.62
N ARG A 110 18.10 -8.09 24.28
CA ARG A 110 18.07 -6.83 25.02
C ARG A 110 16.95 -6.85 26.06
N TRP A 111 15.77 -7.34 25.68
CA TRP A 111 14.58 -7.34 26.52
C TRP A 111 13.55 -8.38 26.07
N VAL A 112 12.75 -8.87 27.02
CA VAL A 112 11.54 -9.68 26.79
C VAL A 112 10.42 -9.17 27.71
N GLY A 113 9.19 -9.10 27.20
CA GLY A 113 8.01 -8.76 28.01
C GLY A 113 6.69 -9.16 27.34
N GLU A 114 5.59 -9.12 28.08
CA GLU A 114 4.27 -9.54 27.60
C GLU A 114 3.75 -8.64 26.46
N TYR A 115 3.22 -9.24 25.39
CA TYR A 115 2.56 -8.50 24.29
C TYR A 115 1.11 -8.20 24.69
N GLN A 116 0.93 -7.12 25.45
CA GLN A 116 -0.35 -6.76 26.07
C GLN A 116 -1.51 -6.63 25.05
N PRO A 117 -2.76 -6.97 25.45
CA PRO A 117 -3.95 -6.81 24.61
C PRO A 117 -4.12 -5.42 23.98
N ALA A 118 -3.76 -4.35 24.69
CA ALA A 118 -3.82 -2.99 24.17
C ALA A 118 -2.93 -2.77 22.93
N TYR A 119 -1.84 -3.52 22.79
CA TYR A 119 -0.94 -3.46 21.65
C TYR A 119 -1.46 -4.21 20.42
N ARG A 120 -2.61 -4.89 20.52
CA ARG A 120 -3.28 -5.60 19.44
C ARG A 120 -4.41 -4.80 18.80
N ILE A 121 -4.68 -3.60 19.30
CA ILE A 121 -5.78 -2.75 18.85
C ILE A 121 -5.18 -1.52 18.16
N SER A 122 -5.58 -1.31 16.90
CA SER A 122 -5.21 -0.11 16.13
C SER A 122 -5.47 1.21 16.88
N PRO A 123 -4.64 2.26 16.67
CA PRO A 123 -4.83 3.56 17.32
C PRO A 123 -6.22 4.17 17.11
N SER A 124 -6.83 3.89 15.96
CA SER A 124 -8.17 4.31 15.56
C SER A 124 -9.27 3.69 16.44
N LEU A 125 -9.29 2.37 16.55
CA LEU A 125 -10.20 1.64 17.44
C LEU A 125 -9.96 2.01 18.91
N GLN A 126 -8.71 2.27 19.31
CA GLN A 126 -8.43 2.79 20.66
C GLN A 126 -9.01 4.19 20.89
N ARG A 127 -8.97 5.11 19.92
CA ARG A 127 -9.64 6.42 20.01
C ARG A 127 -11.14 6.25 20.21
N LYS A 128 -11.78 5.35 19.44
CA LYS A 128 -13.22 5.03 19.54
C LYS A 128 -13.58 4.38 20.89
N LEU A 129 -12.75 3.48 21.40
CA LEU A 129 -12.92 2.90 22.74
C LEU A 129 -12.80 3.96 23.85
N ARG A 130 -11.87 4.90 23.74
CA ARG A 130 -11.72 6.02 24.69
C ARG A 130 -12.91 6.98 24.66
N SER A 131 -13.44 7.33 23.48
CA SER A 131 -14.64 8.19 23.40
C SER A 131 -15.89 7.50 23.93
N LEU A 132 -16.10 6.21 23.65
CA LEU A 132 -17.18 5.41 24.23
C LEU A 132 -17.09 5.30 25.77
N ALA A 133 -15.88 5.21 26.32
CA ALA A 133 -15.67 5.22 27.76
C ALA A 133 -16.00 6.60 28.37
N ALA A 134 -15.57 7.69 27.74
CA ALA A 134 -15.88 9.04 28.17
C ALA A 134 -17.40 9.33 28.15
N SER A 135 -18.12 8.89 27.12
CA SER A 135 -19.58 9.06 27.00
C SER A 135 -20.40 8.23 27.99
N ARG A 136 -19.76 7.37 28.81
CA ARG A 136 -20.39 6.57 29.87
C ARG A 136 -20.10 7.10 31.28
N SER A 137 -19.41 8.23 31.39
CA SER A 137 -19.03 8.80 32.69
C SER A 137 -20.25 9.38 33.46
N PRO A 138 -20.33 9.29 34.80
CA PRO A 138 -21.61 9.47 35.53
C PRO A 138 -22.14 10.90 35.68
N ALA A 139 -21.62 11.88 34.92
CA ALA A 139 -21.89 13.30 35.15
C ALA A 139 -23.31 13.75 34.75
N ASP A 140 -23.85 13.19 33.65
CA ASP A 140 -25.15 13.60 33.10
C ASP A 140 -26.22 12.54 33.34
N GLY A 141 -26.96 12.68 34.45
CA GLY A 141 -28.13 11.86 34.73
C GLY A 141 -29.26 12.12 33.74
N GLY A 142 -29.64 11.11 32.95
CA GLY A 142 -30.88 11.11 32.15
C GLY A 142 -30.75 10.88 30.65
N GLY A 143 -29.54 10.69 30.12
CA GLY A 143 -29.34 10.34 28.70
C GLY A 143 -29.78 8.90 28.39
N LYS A 144 -30.51 8.71 27.28
CA LYS A 144 -30.73 7.37 26.68
C LYS A 144 -29.37 6.71 26.46
N SER A 145 -29.23 5.42 26.77
CA SER A 145 -28.02 4.67 26.43
C SER A 145 -27.70 4.87 24.95
N PRO A 146 -26.49 5.34 24.58
CA PRO A 146 -26.14 5.48 23.17
C PRO A 146 -26.27 4.10 22.49
N PRO A 147 -26.69 4.05 21.21
CA PRO A 147 -26.82 2.80 20.50
C PRO A 147 -25.49 2.03 20.57
N ILE A 148 -25.58 0.71 20.67
CA ILE A 148 -24.41 -0.16 20.60
C ILE A 148 -23.86 -0.01 19.18
N ALA A 149 -22.85 0.84 19.02
CA ALA A 149 -22.15 1.02 17.75
C ALA A 149 -21.53 -0.33 17.37
N GLN A 150 -22.16 -1.00 16.42
CA GLN A 150 -21.54 -2.09 15.68
C GLN A 150 -20.43 -1.48 14.82
N VAL A 151 -19.30 -2.15 14.77
CA VAL A 151 -18.17 -1.78 13.92
C VAL A 151 -17.68 -3.02 13.19
N GLU A 152 -17.29 -2.83 11.93
CA GLU A 152 -16.61 -3.88 11.19
C GLU A 152 -15.11 -3.78 11.41
N VAL A 153 -14.51 -4.90 11.79
CA VAL A 153 -13.08 -5.04 12.04
C VAL A 153 -12.51 -6.15 11.18
N ARG A 154 -11.24 -6.01 10.82
CA ARG A 154 -10.39 -7.06 10.32
C ARG A 154 -9.40 -7.43 11.42
N LEU A 155 -9.24 -8.71 11.70
CA LEU A 155 -8.31 -9.22 12.71
C LEU A 155 -7.40 -10.27 12.11
N SER A 156 -6.13 -10.26 12.52
CA SER A 156 -5.19 -11.34 12.19
C SER A 156 -4.93 -12.22 13.41
N THR A 157 -4.62 -13.48 13.14
CA THR A 157 -4.50 -14.55 14.13
C THR A 157 -3.19 -15.31 13.94
N PHE A 158 -2.74 -16.03 14.97
CA PHE A 158 -1.62 -16.96 14.83
C PHE A 158 -2.03 -18.18 13.98
N PRO A 159 -1.09 -18.86 13.30
CA PRO A 159 -1.38 -20.06 12.50
C PRO A 159 -2.21 -21.11 13.25
N GLY A 160 -3.28 -21.58 12.60
CA GLY A 160 -4.21 -22.56 13.13
C GLY A 160 -5.12 -22.05 14.25
N GLN A 161 -5.29 -20.72 14.40
CA GLN A 161 -6.12 -20.11 15.44
C GLN A 161 -7.43 -19.49 14.92
N VAL A 162 -7.77 -19.58 13.63
CA VAL A 162 -9.00 -18.98 13.07
C VAL A 162 -10.25 -19.44 13.83
N GLU A 163 -10.39 -20.72 14.14
CA GLU A 163 -11.57 -21.23 14.84
C GLU A 163 -11.67 -20.73 16.30
N ALA A 164 -10.54 -20.62 17.00
CA ALA A 164 -10.49 -20.00 18.32
C ALA A 164 -10.83 -18.49 18.27
N ALA A 165 -10.42 -17.80 17.21
CA ALA A 165 -10.77 -16.41 16.97
C ALA A 165 -12.26 -16.24 16.60
N ARG A 166 -12.86 -17.15 15.80
CA ARG A 166 -14.31 -17.19 15.52
C ARG A 166 -15.12 -17.28 16.82
N GLN A 167 -14.74 -18.19 17.71
CA GLN A 167 -15.36 -18.34 19.03
C GLN A 167 -15.18 -17.09 19.89
N SER A 168 -14.01 -16.44 19.82
CA SER A 168 -13.73 -15.17 20.53
C SER A 168 -14.60 -14.01 20.01
N VAL A 169 -14.82 -13.91 18.69
CA VAL A 169 -15.73 -12.91 18.09
C VAL A 169 -17.17 -13.13 18.56
N HIS A 170 -17.65 -14.38 18.56
CA HIS A 170 -18.99 -14.70 19.05
C HIS A 170 -19.15 -14.44 20.56
N ALA A 171 -18.13 -14.74 21.37
CA ALA A 171 -18.10 -14.41 22.80
C ALA A 171 -18.10 -12.89 23.06
N ALA A 172 -17.48 -12.10 22.17
CA ALA A 172 -17.53 -10.64 22.17
C ALA A 172 -18.87 -10.05 21.66
N GLY A 173 -19.86 -10.89 21.34
CA GLY A 173 -21.18 -10.48 20.86
C GLY A 173 -21.23 -10.13 19.37
N GLY A 174 -20.24 -10.56 18.59
CA GLY A 174 -20.12 -10.31 17.15
C GLY A 174 -20.44 -11.50 16.24
N GLN A 175 -20.39 -11.23 14.94
CA GLN A 175 -20.52 -12.19 13.86
C GLN A 175 -19.30 -12.09 12.94
N VAL A 176 -18.74 -13.25 12.55
CA VAL A 176 -17.70 -13.31 11.51
C VAL A 176 -18.38 -13.30 10.15
N LEU A 177 -18.00 -12.35 9.30
CA LEU A 177 -18.51 -12.15 7.95
C LEU A 177 -17.72 -13.01 6.95
N ALA A 178 -16.40 -13.00 7.06
CA ALA A 178 -15.51 -13.77 6.20
C ALA A 178 -14.22 -14.16 6.96
N ALA A 179 -13.51 -15.19 6.47
CA ALA A 179 -12.20 -15.56 6.99
C ALA A 179 -11.36 -16.31 5.95
N ALA A 180 -10.03 -16.17 6.07
CA ALA A 180 -9.02 -16.95 5.38
C ALA A 180 -8.03 -17.54 6.40
N GLU A 181 -7.40 -18.66 6.07
CA GLU A 181 -6.25 -19.23 6.79
C GLU A 181 -5.17 -19.52 5.73
N THR A 182 -3.98 -18.99 5.95
CA THR A 182 -2.81 -19.19 5.10
C THR A 182 -1.64 -19.74 5.95
N PRO A 183 -0.51 -20.18 5.37
CA PRO A 183 0.64 -20.66 6.15
C PRO A 183 1.21 -19.62 7.14
N PHE A 184 0.80 -18.35 7.02
CA PHE A 184 1.26 -17.22 7.80
C PHE A 184 0.41 -16.92 9.05
N GLY A 185 -0.80 -17.47 9.12
CA GLY A 185 -1.84 -17.09 10.08
C GLY A 185 -3.20 -17.07 9.38
N GLY A 186 -4.24 -16.67 10.10
CA GLY A 186 -5.53 -16.42 9.49
C GLY A 186 -6.05 -15.02 9.73
N THR A 187 -6.79 -14.51 8.76
CA THR A 187 -7.41 -13.19 8.79
C THR A 187 -8.93 -13.35 8.77
N LEU A 188 -9.65 -12.63 9.64
CA LEU A 188 -11.11 -12.65 9.73
C LEU A 188 -11.65 -11.23 9.60
N ARG A 189 -12.75 -11.05 8.86
CA ARG A 189 -13.60 -9.86 8.93
C ARG A 189 -14.81 -10.15 9.79
N ALA A 190 -15.12 -9.26 10.73
CA ALA A 190 -16.19 -9.44 11.70
C ALA A 190 -16.93 -8.13 11.99
N SER A 191 -18.24 -8.21 12.20
CA SER A 191 -19.06 -7.12 12.75
C SER A 191 -19.32 -7.40 14.22
N LEU A 192 -18.96 -6.47 15.11
CA LEU A 192 -19.14 -6.63 16.55
C LEU A 192 -19.37 -5.30 17.29
N PRO A 193 -19.99 -5.34 18.49
CA PRO A 193 -20.09 -4.18 19.36
C PRO A 193 -18.71 -3.56 19.65
N LEU A 194 -18.58 -2.23 19.52
CA LEU A 194 -17.32 -1.51 19.79
C LEU A 194 -16.72 -1.87 21.16
N GLY A 195 -17.55 -2.11 22.18
CA GLY A 195 -17.09 -2.55 23.52
C GLY A 195 -16.52 -3.98 23.57
N GLY A 196 -16.84 -4.84 22.62
CA GLY A 196 -16.36 -6.22 22.53
C GLY A 196 -14.91 -6.34 22.05
N ILE A 197 -14.37 -5.32 21.38
CA ILE A 197 -12.97 -5.29 20.89
C ILE A 197 -11.97 -5.50 22.03
N ALA A 198 -12.23 -4.93 23.21
CA ALA A 198 -11.36 -5.05 24.37
C ALA A 198 -11.32 -6.47 24.96
N GLU A 199 -12.37 -7.29 24.75
CA GLU A 199 -12.36 -8.71 25.09
C GLU A 199 -11.72 -9.54 23.98
N LEU A 200 -12.03 -9.25 22.71
CA LEU A 200 -11.42 -9.92 21.56
C LEU A 200 -9.88 -9.81 21.56
N ALA A 201 -9.34 -8.64 21.92
CA ALA A 201 -7.90 -8.40 22.02
C ALA A 201 -7.19 -9.19 23.14
N ARG A 202 -7.94 -9.76 24.11
CA ARG A 202 -7.40 -10.64 25.16
C ARG A 202 -7.36 -12.11 24.74
N SER A 203 -7.87 -12.45 23.57
CA SER A 203 -7.81 -13.81 23.06
C SER A 203 -6.37 -14.13 22.62
N PRO A 204 -5.76 -15.24 23.10
CA PRO A 204 -4.42 -15.65 22.67
C PRO A 204 -4.40 -16.11 21.20
N ALA A 205 -5.58 -16.31 20.58
CA ALA A 205 -5.71 -16.52 19.14
C ALA A 205 -5.43 -15.25 18.32
N VAL A 206 -5.73 -14.07 18.88
CA VAL A 206 -5.71 -12.78 18.18
C VAL A 206 -4.35 -12.12 18.31
N ARG A 207 -3.83 -11.68 17.17
CA ARG A 207 -2.54 -11.03 17.00
C ARG A 207 -2.69 -9.53 16.79
N TRP A 208 -3.65 -9.12 15.95
CA TRP A 208 -3.95 -7.72 15.62
C TRP A 208 -5.43 -7.52 15.30
N ILE A 209 -5.96 -6.31 15.54
CA ILE A 209 -7.32 -5.87 15.22
C ILE A 209 -7.26 -4.43 14.68
N GLU A 210 -7.72 -4.27 13.45
CA GLU A 210 -7.93 -2.99 12.78
C GLU A 210 -9.37 -2.90 12.22
N PRO A 211 -9.84 -1.73 11.82
CA PRO A 211 -11.11 -1.58 11.12
C PRO A 211 -11.10 -2.35 9.79
N ALA A 212 -12.27 -2.77 9.29
CA ALA A 212 -12.34 -3.40 7.98
C ALA A 212 -11.95 -2.39 6.87
N PRO A 213 -11.07 -2.75 5.92
CA PRO A 213 -10.64 -1.84 4.86
C PRO A 213 -11.79 -1.57 3.88
N ARG A 214 -11.91 -0.32 3.42
CA ARG A 214 -12.76 0.07 2.29
C ARG A 214 -11.90 0.24 1.05
N ARG A 215 -11.87 -0.78 0.21
CA ARG A 215 -11.12 -0.79 -1.05
C ARG A 215 -12.00 -0.18 -2.14
N ARG A 216 -11.43 0.63 -3.03
CA ARG A 216 -12.09 1.37 -4.12
C ARG A 216 -11.19 1.38 -5.36
N LEU A 217 -11.80 1.56 -6.53
CA LEU A 217 -11.07 1.89 -7.76
C LEU A 217 -10.50 3.32 -7.67
N LEU A 218 -9.39 3.60 -8.37
CA LEU A 218 -8.66 4.87 -8.28
C LEU A 218 -8.66 5.65 -9.62
N ASN A 219 -9.85 6.12 -10.05
CA ASN A 219 -10.15 6.80 -11.34
C ASN A 219 -11.02 8.08 -11.19
N ASP A 220 -10.93 9.05 -12.13
CA ASP A 220 -11.52 10.45 -12.08
C ASP A 220 -12.19 10.99 -13.43
N VAL A 221 -11.92 12.20 -14.04
CA VAL A 221 -12.44 12.67 -15.41
C VAL A 221 -11.51 13.54 -16.35
N ALA A 222 -11.43 13.28 -17.71
CA ALA A 222 -10.66 13.88 -18.92
C ALA A 222 -9.80 13.01 -20.01
N ARG A 223 -9.18 13.53 -21.11
CA ARG A 223 -8.86 12.72 -22.37
C ARG A 223 -7.50 12.81 -23.18
N SER A 224 -6.76 11.69 -23.46
CA SER A 224 -5.91 11.35 -24.70
C SER A 224 -4.61 10.43 -24.75
N GLN A 225 -3.66 10.55 -25.72
CA GLN A 225 -2.50 9.60 -25.91
C GLN A 225 -1.08 10.15 -26.19
N GLN A 226 -0.05 9.51 -25.58
CA GLN A 226 1.42 9.46 -25.86
C GLN A 226 2.24 9.62 -24.56
N LEU A 227 2.80 8.52 -24.02
CA LEU A 227 3.17 8.45 -22.60
C LEU A 227 4.45 7.65 -22.28
N MET A 228 4.42 6.31 -22.36
CA MET A 228 5.52 5.46 -21.85
C MET A 228 6.69 5.23 -22.81
N ASN A 229 6.60 5.69 -24.07
CA ASN A 229 7.65 5.47 -25.09
C ASN A 229 7.99 3.97 -25.31
N ALA A 230 6.99 3.10 -25.21
CA ALA A 230 7.11 1.64 -25.31
C ALA A 230 7.72 1.19 -26.66
N GLU A 231 7.52 1.96 -27.72
CA GLU A 231 8.12 1.77 -29.06
C GLU A 231 9.64 1.55 -29.03
N ARG A 232 10.37 2.15 -28.07
CA ARG A 232 11.81 1.88 -27.90
C ARG A 232 12.12 0.43 -27.52
N MET A 233 11.28 -0.18 -26.69
CA MET A 233 11.43 -1.57 -26.27
C MET A 233 10.92 -2.54 -27.34
N TRP A 234 9.83 -2.19 -28.03
CA TRP A 234 9.35 -2.89 -29.21
C TRP A 234 10.42 -2.93 -30.31
N GLY A 235 11.16 -1.83 -30.52
CA GLY A 235 12.34 -1.77 -31.41
C GLY A 235 13.52 -2.66 -30.99
N LEU A 236 13.54 -3.17 -29.75
CA LEU A 236 14.48 -4.19 -29.28
C LEU A 236 13.93 -5.63 -29.42
N GLY A 237 12.76 -5.81 -30.04
CA GLY A 237 12.08 -7.10 -30.18
C GLY A 237 11.54 -7.65 -28.85
N LEU A 238 11.08 -6.75 -27.97
CA LEU A 238 10.51 -7.07 -26.66
C LEU A 238 9.09 -6.52 -26.61
N TYR A 239 8.12 -7.40 -26.39
CA TYR A 239 6.68 -7.10 -26.50
C TYR A 239 5.87 -7.72 -25.36
N GLY A 240 6.50 -8.37 -24.37
CA GLY A 240 5.87 -9.17 -23.33
C GLY A 240 5.70 -10.64 -23.70
N ALA A 241 6.13 -11.07 -24.89
CA ALA A 241 5.93 -12.41 -25.42
C ALA A 241 6.45 -13.51 -24.48
N GLY A 242 5.53 -14.35 -23.99
CA GLY A 242 5.83 -15.44 -23.05
C GLY A 242 5.95 -15.00 -21.58
N GLN A 243 5.60 -13.76 -21.25
CA GLN A 243 5.34 -13.34 -19.87
C GLN A 243 3.85 -13.44 -19.56
N ILE A 244 3.52 -13.72 -18.29
CA ILE A 244 2.14 -13.78 -17.80
C ILE A 244 1.97 -12.69 -16.74
N VAL A 245 0.97 -11.83 -16.95
CA VAL A 245 0.58 -10.74 -16.05
C VAL A 245 -0.80 -11.07 -15.48
N ALA A 246 -0.95 -10.96 -14.18
CA ALA A 246 -2.24 -10.94 -13.52
C ALA A 246 -2.66 -9.51 -13.21
N TYR A 247 -3.96 -9.29 -13.10
CA TYR A 247 -4.50 -8.11 -12.47
C TYR A 247 -5.79 -8.49 -11.73
N SER A 248 -6.09 -7.77 -10.65
CA SER A 248 -7.39 -7.86 -10.00
C SER A 248 -8.09 -6.52 -10.09
N ASP A 249 -9.28 -6.53 -10.68
CA ASP A 249 -10.06 -5.35 -11.05
C ASP A 249 -11.54 -5.75 -11.27
N SER A 250 -12.36 -4.79 -11.68
CA SER A 250 -13.80 -4.87 -11.98
C SER A 250 -14.24 -5.85 -13.09
N GLY A 251 -13.30 -6.49 -13.79
CA GLY A 251 -13.59 -7.50 -14.83
C GLY A 251 -12.84 -7.26 -16.14
N LEU A 252 -13.18 -8.03 -17.18
CA LEU A 252 -12.72 -7.82 -18.55
C LEU A 252 -13.84 -7.94 -19.58
N ASP A 253 -14.19 -6.79 -20.17
CA ASP A 253 -15.08 -6.65 -21.33
C ASP A 253 -16.38 -7.46 -21.17
N VAL A 254 -16.85 -8.20 -22.17
CA VAL A 254 -18.11 -8.95 -22.11
C VAL A 254 -18.06 -10.26 -21.29
N GLY A 255 -16.96 -10.55 -20.59
CA GLY A 255 -16.83 -11.75 -19.74
C GLY A 255 -16.91 -13.08 -20.50
N ASN A 256 -16.67 -13.08 -21.81
CA ASN A 256 -16.85 -14.24 -22.68
C ASN A 256 -15.76 -14.29 -23.76
N MET A 257 -14.99 -15.38 -23.78
CA MET A 257 -13.86 -15.62 -24.69
C MET A 257 -14.22 -15.56 -26.18
N ASP A 258 -15.43 -15.97 -26.56
CA ASP A 258 -15.87 -16.04 -27.97
C ASP A 258 -16.24 -14.65 -28.52
N THR A 259 -16.77 -13.78 -27.67
CA THR A 259 -17.25 -12.44 -28.03
C THR A 259 -16.34 -11.31 -27.59
N LEU A 260 -15.25 -11.63 -26.88
CA LEU A 260 -14.26 -10.69 -26.37
C LEU A 260 -13.75 -9.72 -27.45
N SER A 261 -13.51 -8.47 -27.05
CA SER A 261 -12.84 -7.45 -27.85
C SER A 261 -11.59 -8.00 -28.53
N ALA A 262 -11.41 -7.65 -29.81
CA ALA A 262 -10.32 -8.16 -30.61
C ALA A 262 -8.93 -7.84 -30.04
N ASP A 263 -8.82 -6.77 -29.24
CA ASP A 263 -7.57 -6.37 -28.58
C ASP A 263 -7.05 -7.43 -27.59
N PHE A 264 -7.91 -8.27 -27.01
CA PHE A 264 -7.55 -9.28 -26.00
C PHE A 264 -7.60 -10.74 -26.50
N ARG A 265 -8.02 -10.98 -27.75
CA ARG A 265 -8.23 -12.35 -28.26
C ARG A 265 -6.94 -13.17 -28.23
N GLY A 266 -7.01 -14.35 -27.61
CA GLY A 266 -5.85 -15.23 -27.43
C GLY A 266 -4.82 -14.75 -26.41
N ARG A 267 -5.08 -13.67 -25.65
CA ARG A 267 -4.21 -13.21 -24.56
C ARG A 267 -4.62 -13.76 -23.19
N VAL A 268 -5.91 -13.94 -22.93
CA VAL A 268 -6.42 -14.42 -21.64
C VAL A 268 -6.11 -15.91 -21.45
N LEU A 269 -5.42 -16.23 -20.35
CA LEU A 269 -4.97 -17.59 -19.99
C LEU A 269 -5.86 -18.22 -18.92
N ALA A 270 -6.30 -17.44 -17.93
CA ALA A 270 -7.21 -17.87 -16.87
C ALA A 270 -8.12 -16.70 -16.41
N THR A 271 -9.27 -17.05 -15.85
CA THR A 271 -10.29 -16.11 -15.39
C THR A 271 -10.89 -16.58 -14.06
N HIS A 272 -10.84 -15.72 -13.04
CA HIS A 272 -11.33 -16.00 -11.69
C HIS A 272 -12.37 -14.96 -11.28
N PRO A 273 -13.67 -15.32 -11.33
CA PRO A 273 -14.73 -14.59 -10.65
C PRO A 273 -14.51 -14.56 -9.13
N LEU A 274 -14.21 -13.38 -8.59
CA LEU A 274 -14.07 -13.11 -7.15
C LEU A 274 -15.34 -12.51 -6.54
N GLY A 275 -16.12 -11.78 -7.34
CA GLY A 275 -17.39 -11.15 -6.97
C GLY A 275 -18.41 -12.09 -6.31
N ASP A 276 -19.47 -11.54 -5.72
CA ASP A 276 -20.38 -12.23 -4.79
C ASP A 276 -21.01 -13.51 -5.38
N THR A 277 -21.30 -13.52 -6.68
CA THR A 277 -21.84 -14.71 -7.36
C THR A 277 -20.77 -15.76 -7.70
N LYS A 278 -19.52 -15.34 -7.85
CA LYS A 278 -18.38 -16.14 -8.36
C LYS A 278 -18.67 -16.87 -9.68
N THR A 279 -19.50 -16.27 -10.55
CA THR A 279 -19.92 -16.88 -11.82
C THR A 279 -19.54 -16.09 -13.07
N ASN A 280 -19.25 -14.79 -12.98
CA ASN A 280 -18.93 -13.95 -14.14
C ASN A 280 -17.65 -13.14 -13.92
N TRP A 281 -17.03 -12.74 -15.03
CA TRP A 281 -15.81 -11.92 -15.08
C TRP A 281 -15.94 -10.80 -16.12
N ASN A 282 -17.18 -10.50 -16.56
CA ASN A 282 -17.50 -9.32 -17.35
C ASN A 282 -17.18 -8.04 -16.60
N ASP A 283 -17.08 -6.94 -17.33
CA ASP A 283 -16.74 -5.63 -16.81
C ASP A 283 -17.87 -4.62 -17.07
N PRO A 284 -18.91 -4.59 -16.23
CA PRO A 284 -19.97 -3.61 -16.34
C PRO A 284 -19.51 -2.19 -15.93
N VAL A 285 -18.32 -2.04 -15.31
CA VAL A 285 -17.76 -0.75 -14.85
C VAL A 285 -16.76 -0.16 -15.86
N GLY A 286 -16.22 -0.99 -16.75
CA GLY A 286 -15.25 -0.63 -17.81
C GLY A 286 -13.82 -0.32 -17.34
N HIS A 287 -13.60 -0.17 -16.03
CA HIS A 287 -12.30 0.18 -15.47
C HIS A 287 -11.28 -0.96 -15.68
N GLY A 288 -11.67 -2.21 -15.43
CA GLY A 288 -10.80 -3.37 -15.57
C GLY A 288 -10.36 -3.61 -17.02
N THR A 289 -11.23 -3.35 -17.97
CA THR A 289 -10.95 -3.42 -19.41
C THR A 289 -9.94 -2.35 -19.83
N HIS A 290 -10.09 -1.12 -19.31
CA HIS A 290 -9.15 -0.03 -19.56
C HIS A 290 -7.76 -0.34 -18.97
N VAL A 291 -7.72 -0.86 -17.74
CA VAL A 291 -6.50 -1.32 -17.07
C VAL A 291 -5.83 -2.44 -17.86
N ALA A 292 -6.55 -3.50 -18.22
CA ALA A 292 -6.02 -4.62 -19.01
C ALA A 292 -5.50 -4.18 -20.38
N GLY A 293 -6.21 -3.28 -21.06
CA GLY A 293 -5.78 -2.70 -22.33
C GLY A 293 -4.46 -1.93 -22.20
N SER A 294 -4.27 -1.19 -21.11
CA SER A 294 -3.05 -0.42 -20.84
C SER A 294 -1.83 -1.30 -20.59
N ILE A 295 -2.04 -2.49 -19.99
CA ILE A 295 -1.01 -3.52 -19.83
C ILE A 295 -0.64 -4.13 -21.19
N LEU A 296 -1.61 -4.72 -21.89
CA LEU A 296 -1.36 -5.69 -22.98
C LEU A 296 -2.40 -5.74 -24.10
N GLY A 297 -3.32 -4.77 -24.19
CA GLY A 297 -4.24 -4.69 -25.34
C GLY A 297 -3.46 -4.64 -26.64
N SER A 298 -3.82 -5.45 -27.64
CA SER A 298 -3.00 -5.56 -28.85
C SER A 298 -3.09 -4.36 -29.80
N GLY A 299 -4.05 -3.45 -29.61
CA GLY A 299 -4.23 -2.26 -30.44
C GLY A 299 -4.76 -2.56 -31.86
N VAL A 300 -5.26 -3.76 -32.12
CA VAL A 300 -5.69 -4.17 -33.47
C VAL A 300 -6.92 -3.39 -33.92
N LEU A 301 -7.78 -2.97 -32.97
CA LEU A 301 -8.92 -2.10 -33.24
C LEU A 301 -8.52 -0.63 -33.48
N SER A 302 -7.26 -0.26 -33.24
CA SER A 302 -6.67 1.07 -33.52
C SER A 302 -5.59 1.05 -34.60
N GLY A 303 -5.43 -0.08 -35.31
CA GLY A 303 -4.61 -0.18 -36.51
C GLY A 303 -3.25 -0.86 -36.35
N SER A 304 -2.98 -1.55 -35.23
CA SER A 304 -1.79 -2.41 -35.12
C SER A 304 -1.87 -3.64 -36.04
N ASP A 305 -0.71 -4.24 -36.33
CA ASP A 305 -0.60 -5.58 -36.93
C ASP A 305 0.22 -6.50 -36.00
N PRO A 306 -0.44 -7.21 -35.06
CA PRO A 306 0.22 -8.14 -34.15
C PRO A 306 0.90 -9.32 -34.85
N ALA A 307 0.50 -9.66 -36.08
CA ALA A 307 1.15 -10.73 -36.86
C ALA A 307 2.48 -10.28 -37.50
N ARG A 308 2.73 -8.96 -37.52
CA ARG A 308 3.99 -8.34 -37.97
C ARG A 308 4.81 -7.73 -36.84
N HIS A 309 4.34 -7.84 -35.59
CA HIS A 309 4.89 -7.14 -34.42
C HIS A 309 4.90 -5.60 -34.57
N ASP A 310 3.92 -5.06 -35.30
CA ASP A 310 3.80 -3.62 -35.57
C ASP A 310 2.71 -3.01 -34.70
N TYR A 311 3.13 -2.31 -33.65
CA TYR A 311 2.25 -1.68 -32.66
C TYR A 311 2.39 -0.15 -32.64
N ALA A 312 3.33 0.40 -33.42
CA ALA A 312 3.65 1.83 -33.41
C ALA A 312 2.48 2.67 -33.94
N GLY A 313 2.22 3.81 -33.30
CA GLY A 313 1.07 4.67 -33.64
C GLY A 313 -0.33 4.06 -33.41
N SER A 314 -0.44 2.87 -32.82
CA SER A 314 -1.70 2.25 -32.38
C SER A 314 -1.94 2.48 -30.88
N PHE A 315 -3.09 2.01 -30.37
CA PHE A 315 -3.44 2.12 -28.94
C PHE A 315 -3.10 0.84 -28.18
N ALA A 316 -2.06 0.13 -28.62
CA ALA A 316 -1.55 -1.04 -27.96
C ALA A 316 -1.04 -0.73 -26.53
N GLY A 317 -1.33 -1.63 -25.59
CA GLY A 317 -0.76 -1.63 -24.26
C GLY A 317 0.76 -1.82 -24.30
N VAL A 318 1.44 -1.51 -23.20
CA VAL A 318 2.92 -1.48 -23.16
C VAL A 318 3.56 -2.83 -23.50
N ALA A 319 2.93 -3.95 -23.10
CA ALA A 319 3.37 -5.31 -23.36
C ALA A 319 2.34 -6.13 -24.18
N PRO A 320 2.12 -5.79 -25.47
CA PRO A 320 0.98 -6.26 -26.26
C PRO A 320 1.01 -7.75 -26.66
N GLU A 321 2.07 -8.48 -26.29
CA GLU A 321 2.25 -9.92 -26.48
C GLU A 321 2.28 -10.74 -25.19
N ALA A 322 2.08 -10.10 -24.04
CA ALA A 322 1.91 -10.82 -22.78
C ALA A 322 0.58 -11.60 -22.72
N SER A 323 0.52 -12.59 -21.83
CA SER A 323 -0.72 -13.27 -21.47
C SER A 323 -1.33 -12.69 -20.19
N LEU A 324 -2.66 -12.74 -20.08
CA LEU A 324 -3.42 -12.16 -18.98
C LEU A 324 -4.07 -13.23 -18.09
N VAL A 325 -3.97 -13.07 -16.78
CA VAL A 325 -4.84 -13.72 -15.79
C VAL A 325 -5.81 -12.68 -15.24
N VAL A 326 -7.11 -12.92 -15.37
CA VAL A 326 -8.18 -12.00 -14.95
C VAL A 326 -8.69 -12.41 -13.58
N GLN A 327 -8.66 -11.51 -12.59
CA GLN A 327 -9.25 -11.73 -11.26
C GLN A 327 -10.34 -10.68 -11.00
N ALA A 328 -11.56 -10.99 -11.43
CA ALA A 328 -12.68 -10.07 -11.54
C ALA A 328 -13.45 -9.94 -10.22
N PHE A 329 -13.45 -8.76 -9.60
CA PHE A 329 -14.25 -8.44 -8.42
C PHE A 329 -15.49 -7.60 -8.78
N ASP A 330 -16.46 -7.54 -7.88
CA ASP A 330 -17.62 -6.66 -8.04
C ASP A 330 -17.33 -5.27 -7.44
N VAL A 331 -18.05 -4.24 -7.89
CA VAL A 331 -18.01 -2.89 -7.33
C VAL A 331 -19.42 -2.47 -6.94
N ASP A 332 -19.59 -1.94 -5.73
CA ASP A 332 -20.88 -1.46 -5.26
C ASP A 332 -21.31 -0.16 -5.95
N GLU A 333 -22.40 -0.17 -6.71
CA GLU A 333 -22.90 0.99 -7.47
C GLU A 333 -23.16 2.24 -6.62
N LEU A 334 -23.45 2.09 -5.31
CA LEU A 334 -23.82 3.21 -4.43
C LEU A 334 -22.64 3.79 -3.66
N SER A 335 -21.66 2.97 -3.28
CA SER A 335 -20.53 3.38 -2.44
C SER A 335 -19.18 3.40 -3.15
N GLY A 336 -19.08 2.77 -4.32
CA GLY A 336 -17.81 2.56 -5.03
C GLY A 336 -16.86 1.58 -4.33
N ASP A 337 -17.30 0.93 -3.26
CA ASP A 337 -16.50 -0.02 -2.49
C ASP A 337 -16.41 -1.37 -3.26
N VAL A 338 -15.21 -1.95 -3.31
CA VAL A 338 -14.89 -3.23 -3.97
C VAL A 338 -15.36 -4.41 -3.13
N GLN A 339 -16.02 -5.39 -3.77
CA GLN A 339 -16.63 -6.57 -3.17
C GLN A 339 -16.05 -7.88 -3.73
N GLY A 340 -16.03 -8.95 -2.94
CA GLY A 340 -15.56 -10.28 -3.36
C GLY A 340 -14.04 -10.54 -3.26
N LEU A 341 -13.20 -9.50 -3.11
CA LEU A 341 -11.77 -9.66 -2.83
C LEU A 341 -11.52 -10.52 -1.57
N PRO A 342 -10.53 -11.45 -1.56
CA PRO A 342 -10.20 -12.24 -0.38
C PRO A 342 -9.84 -11.39 0.86
N GLU A 343 -10.18 -11.91 2.03
CA GLU A 343 -9.82 -11.29 3.33
C GLU A 343 -8.35 -11.49 3.73
N ASP A 344 -7.55 -12.20 2.92
CA ASP A 344 -6.09 -12.26 3.01
C ASP A 344 -5.55 -12.18 1.57
N LEU A 345 -4.81 -11.12 1.23
CA LEU A 345 -4.31 -10.88 -0.12
C LEU A 345 -3.31 -11.94 -0.58
N ASN A 346 -2.69 -12.72 0.33
CA ASN A 346 -1.89 -13.88 -0.06
C ASN A 346 -2.71 -14.89 -0.87
N VAL A 347 -4.02 -15.01 -0.62
CA VAL A 347 -4.92 -15.90 -1.38
C VAL A 347 -5.09 -15.39 -2.83
N LEU A 348 -5.25 -14.08 -3.00
CA LEU A 348 -5.35 -13.43 -4.31
C LEU A 348 -4.07 -13.65 -5.13
N PHE A 349 -2.91 -13.36 -4.52
CA PHE A 349 -1.63 -13.46 -5.20
C PHE A 349 -1.21 -14.91 -5.47
N GLN A 350 -1.56 -15.87 -4.59
CA GLN A 350 -1.26 -17.29 -4.81
C GLN A 350 -2.01 -17.82 -6.04
N GLN A 351 -3.30 -17.50 -6.19
CA GLN A 351 -4.11 -17.91 -7.35
C GLN A 351 -3.47 -17.44 -8.67
N ALA A 352 -3.04 -16.17 -8.73
CA ALA A 352 -2.32 -15.64 -9.89
C ALA A 352 -0.94 -16.31 -10.12
N TYR A 353 -0.20 -16.57 -9.04
CA TYR A 353 1.13 -17.17 -9.10
C TYR A 353 1.11 -18.63 -9.58
N ASP A 354 0.07 -19.38 -9.19
CA ASP A 354 -0.18 -20.77 -9.58
C ASP A 354 -0.55 -20.89 -11.06
N ASP A 355 -1.26 -19.91 -11.63
CA ASP A 355 -1.47 -19.76 -13.08
C ASP A 355 -0.21 -19.33 -13.86
N GLY A 356 0.91 -19.14 -13.16
CA GLY A 356 2.20 -18.77 -13.75
C GLY A 356 2.43 -17.26 -13.89
N ALA A 357 1.52 -16.40 -13.42
CA ALA A 357 1.76 -14.96 -13.41
C ALA A 357 2.96 -14.61 -12.51
N ARG A 358 3.77 -13.65 -12.95
CA ARG A 358 4.93 -13.13 -12.18
C ARG A 358 4.93 -11.63 -12.03
N ILE A 359 3.87 -10.99 -12.51
CA ILE A 359 3.58 -9.57 -12.37
C ILE A 359 2.10 -9.48 -12.03
N HIS A 360 1.76 -8.66 -11.03
CA HIS A 360 0.38 -8.47 -10.58
C HIS A 360 0.08 -6.98 -10.48
N SER A 361 -0.83 -6.48 -11.31
CA SER A 361 -1.28 -5.09 -11.28
C SER A 361 -2.52 -4.95 -10.38
N ASN A 362 -2.58 -3.89 -9.57
CA ASN A 362 -3.72 -3.60 -8.71
C ASN A 362 -4.03 -2.10 -8.81
N SER A 363 -5.11 -1.78 -9.50
CA SER A 363 -5.57 -0.42 -9.79
C SER A 363 -6.69 -0.01 -8.81
N TRP A 364 -6.48 -0.37 -7.54
CA TRP A 364 -7.41 -0.16 -6.44
C TRP A 364 -6.63 0.04 -5.15
N GLY A 365 -7.27 0.68 -4.19
CA GLY A 365 -6.71 0.94 -2.87
C GLY A 365 -7.79 1.47 -1.93
N GLY A 366 -7.42 1.75 -0.70
CA GLY A 366 -8.36 2.20 0.30
C GLY A 366 -7.63 2.86 1.46
N SER A 367 -7.60 4.18 1.45
CA SER A 367 -7.37 5.04 2.60
C SER A 367 -8.30 6.26 2.46
N ASP A 368 -8.65 6.90 3.57
CA ASP A 368 -9.71 7.92 3.63
C ASP A 368 -9.41 8.89 4.78
N GLU A 369 -9.21 10.17 4.47
CA GLU A 369 -8.83 11.23 5.41
C GLU A 369 -9.87 11.44 6.52
N GLU A 370 -11.15 11.43 6.15
CA GLU A 370 -12.26 11.62 7.07
C GLU A 370 -12.49 10.38 7.93
N ASN A 371 -11.96 9.22 7.49
CA ASN A 371 -12.08 7.97 8.20
C ASN A 371 -10.82 7.68 9.03
N PRO A 372 -10.76 8.07 10.32
CA PRO A 372 -9.60 7.85 11.17
C PRO A 372 -9.27 6.37 11.42
N ASP A 373 -10.09 5.45 10.89
CA ASP A 373 -9.93 4.01 10.87
C ASP A 373 -8.98 3.50 9.78
N ASN A 374 -8.81 4.23 8.69
CA ASN A 374 -8.08 3.81 7.50
C ASN A 374 -7.21 4.96 6.96
N PRO A 375 -6.23 5.43 7.74
CA PRO A 375 -5.48 6.64 7.43
C PRO A 375 -4.65 6.49 6.14
N TYR A 376 -4.34 7.63 5.52
CA TYR A 376 -3.25 7.72 4.56
C TYR A 376 -1.91 7.36 5.23
N GLY A 377 -0.92 6.97 4.42
CA GLY A 377 0.44 6.69 4.87
C GLY A 377 0.61 5.41 5.72
N GLY A 378 -0.46 4.88 6.31
CA GLY A 378 -0.43 3.78 7.27
C GLY A 378 -0.01 2.42 6.71
N TYR A 379 0.52 1.55 7.57
CA TYR A 379 0.92 0.18 7.22
C TYR A 379 -0.07 -0.85 7.81
N LEU A 380 -1.16 -1.14 7.09
CA LEU A 380 -2.25 -2.01 7.54
C LEU A 380 -2.06 -3.48 7.07
N LEU A 381 -2.99 -4.38 7.42
CA LEU A 381 -2.87 -5.81 7.08
C LEU A 381 -2.72 -6.06 5.57
N ASP A 382 -3.42 -5.29 4.71
CA ASP A 382 -3.24 -5.41 3.24
C ASP A 382 -1.80 -5.13 2.80
N SER A 383 -1.15 -4.11 3.39
CA SER A 383 0.24 -3.79 3.10
C SER A 383 1.19 -4.86 3.66
N GLN A 384 0.86 -5.44 4.81
CA GLN A 384 1.60 -6.56 5.39
C GLN A 384 1.52 -7.83 4.54
N GLU A 385 0.34 -8.19 4.06
CA GLU A 385 0.08 -9.38 3.24
C GLU A 385 0.76 -9.27 1.88
N ALA A 386 0.74 -8.08 1.25
CA ALA A 386 1.49 -7.82 0.02
C ALA A 386 3.01 -7.93 0.23
N ASP A 387 3.55 -7.39 1.33
CA ASP A 387 4.97 -7.51 1.67
C ASP A 387 5.39 -8.96 1.96
N GLN A 388 4.50 -9.72 2.60
CA GLN A 388 4.67 -11.12 2.94
C GLN A 388 4.65 -12.04 1.72
N PHE A 389 3.74 -11.80 0.77
CA PHE A 389 3.73 -12.54 -0.49
C PHE A 389 4.98 -12.25 -1.31
N ALA A 390 5.34 -10.97 -1.49
CA ALA A 390 6.54 -10.58 -2.24
C ALA A 390 7.86 -11.06 -1.58
N TRP A 391 7.87 -11.20 -0.25
CA TRP A 391 9.03 -11.77 0.48
C TRP A 391 9.15 -13.29 0.31
N SER A 392 8.03 -14.02 0.30
CA SER A 392 8.00 -15.48 0.12
C SER A 392 8.14 -15.91 -1.34
N HIS A 393 7.68 -15.08 -2.28
CA HIS A 393 7.76 -15.28 -3.73
C HIS A 393 8.65 -14.19 -4.36
N PRO A 394 9.99 -14.29 -4.23
CA PRO A 394 10.91 -13.22 -4.61
C PRO A 394 10.92 -12.90 -6.11
N ASP A 395 10.33 -13.74 -6.97
CA ASP A 395 10.17 -13.55 -8.42
C ASP A 395 8.79 -13.01 -8.84
N MET A 396 7.91 -12.66 -7.88
CA MET A 396 6.60 -12.03 -8.09
C MET A 396 6.65 -10.51 -7.90
N THR A 397 6.43 -9.74 -8.96
CA THR A 397 6.34 -8.27 -8.90
C THR A 397 4.90 -7.82 -8.72
N ILE A 398 4.56 -7.36 -7.51
CA ILE A 398 3.25 -6.77 -7.20
C ILE A 398 3.34 -5.26 -7.37
N LEU A 399 2.37 -4.67 -8.08
CA LEU A 399 2.21 -3.24 -8.27
C LEU A 399 0.89 -2.76 -7.65
N PHE A 400 0.90 -1.54 -7.13
CA PHE A 400 -0.29 -0.85 -6.62
C PHE A 400 -0.31 0.61 -7.08
N ALA A 401 -1.51 1.09 -7.37
CA ALA A 401 -1.79 2.52 -7.52
C ALA A 401 -1.52 3.27 -6.20
N ALA A 402 -0.96 4.48 -6.29
CA ALA A 402 -0.62 5.28 -5.10
C ALA A 402 -1.84 5.84 -4.36
N GLY A 403 -2.97 6.03 -5.06
CA GLY A 403 -4.15 6.75 -4.60
C GLY A 403 -4.38 8.03 -5.42
N ASN A 404 -5.63 8.51 -5.40
CA ASN A 404 -6.05 9.75 -6.06
C ASN A 404 -6.48 10.81 -5.01
N SER A 405 -5.84 10.77 -3.84
CA SER A 405 -6.22 11.57 -2.66
C SER A 405 -5.39 12.84 -2.49
N GLY A 406 -4.72 13.31 -3.55
CA GLY A 406 -4.03 14.60 -3.52
C GLY A 406 -5.03 15.75 -3.37
N THR A 407 -4.76 16.67 -2.44
CA THR A 407 -5.55 17.89 -2.19
C THR A 407 -4.60 19.08 -1.95
N ASP A 408 -5.10 20.32 -2.06
CA ASP A 408 -4.38 21.57 -1.76
C ASP A 408 -5.14 22.33 -0.65
N SER A 409 -4.79 22.03 0.61
CA SER A 409 -5.55 22.34 1.82
C SER A 409 -4.62 22.79 2.96
N LEU A 410 -4.72 24.03 3.46
CA LEU A 410 -3.94 24.36 4.67
C LEU A 410 -4.39 23.51 5.87
N PRO A 411 -3.52 23.29 6.89
CA PRO A 411 -3.73 22.34 8.01
C PRO A 411 -4.89 22.61 8.99
N GLN A 412 -5.95 23.31 8.56
CA GLN A 412 -7.12 23.71 9.34
C GLN A 412 -8.46 23.40 8.63
N GLY A 413 -8.45 22.73 7.46
CA GLY A 413 -9.68 22.25 6.82
C GLY A 413 -10.53 23.35 6.16
N GLU A 414 -9.93 24.48 5.79
CA GLU A 414 -10.61 25.52 5.01
C GLU A 414 -10.42 25.26 3.50
N PHE A 415 -11.50 24.88 2.82
CA PHE A 415 -11.58 24.55 1.38
C PHE A 415 -11.03 25.60 0.38
N LEU A 416 -10.64 26.78 0.84
CA LEU A 416 -10.15 27.92 0.03
C LEU A 416 -8.79 28.43 0.50
N SER A 417 -8.04 27.62 1.27
CA SER A 417 -6.88 28.09 2.02
C SER A 417 -5.52 27.72 1.44
N GLY A 418 -5.44 26.68 0.60
CA GLY A 418 -4.20 26.09 0.06
C GLY A 418 -3.24 27.08 -0.63
N ASP A 419 -1.98 26.64 -0.80
CA ASP A 419 -0.90 27.46 -1.34
C ASP A 419 -0.56 27.16 -2.81
N GLY A 420 -1.31 26.24 -3.44
CA GLY A 420 -1.10 25.81 -4.82
C GLY A 420 -0.05 24.69 -4.94
N VAL A 421 0.22 23.97 -3.86
CA VAL A 421 1.03 22.75 -3.82
C VAL A 421 0.17 21.62 -3.24
N VAL A 422 0.26 20.42 -3.81
CA VAL A 422 -0.49 19.26 -3.29
C VAL A 422 0.15 18.76 -1.99
N ASP A 423 -0.66 18.61 -0.96
CA ASP A 423 -0.23 18.22 0.37
C ASP A 423 0.39 16.80 0.43
N PRO A 424 1.37 16.58 1.33
CA PRO A 424 1.90 15.25 1.63
C PRO A 424 0.89 14.40 2.42
N ASP A 425 1.25 13.13 2.65
CA ASP A 425 0.47 12.19 3.47
C ASP A 425 -0.94 11.88 2.91
N SER A 426 -0.99 11.54 1.62
CA SER A 426 -2.21 11.07 0.94
C SER A 426 -2.10 9.64 0.38
N MET A 427 -1.03 8.90 0.73
CA MET A 427 -0.75 7.55 0.21
C MET A 427 -1.77 6.49 0.63
N ASN A 428 -2.37 5.79 -0.34
CA ASN A 428 -3.34 4.74 -0.07
C ASN A 428 -2.69 3.38 0.25
N VAL A 429 -3.29 2.65 1.20
CA VAL A 429 -3.11 1.20 1.37
C VAL A 429 -3.77 0.46 0.19
N PRO A 430 -3.20 -0.61 -0.38
CA PRO A 430 -1.97 -1.33 0.01
C PRO A 430 -0.68 -0.74 -0.60
N GLY A 431 -0.78 0.37 -1.34
CA GLY A 431 0.37 1.07 -1.94
C GLY A 431 1.42 1.56 -0.93
N THR A 432 1.13 1.55 0.37
CA THR A 432 2.12 1.80 1.43
C THR A 432 3.04 0.61 1.73
N ALA A 433 2.86 -0.56 1.12
CA ALA A 433 3.74 -1.73 1.31
C ALA A 433 5.19 -1.49 0.81
N LYS A 434 6.19 -2.16 1.39
CA LYS A 434 7.61 -1.92 1.14
C LYS A 434 8.14 -2.58 -0.14
N ASN A 435 7.76 -3.84 -0.36
CA ASN A 435 8.26 -4.77 -1.37
C ASN A 435 7.47 -4.72 -2.68
N VAL A 436 6.34 -4.00 -2.71
CA VAL A 436 5.57 -3.69 -3.93
C VAL A 436 6.16 -2.49 -4.68
N ILE A 437 5.79 -2.32 -5.95
CA ILE A 437 6.03 -1.09 -6.70
C ILE A 437 4.76 -0.22 -6.62
N THR A 438 4.87 0.96 -6.02
CA THR A 438 3.74 1.89 -5.93
C THR A 438 3.86 2.98 -6.97
N VAL A 439 2.79 3.23 -7.72
CA VAL A 439 2.82 4.07 -8.92
C VAL A 439 1.93 5.30 -8.73
N GLY A 440 2.55 6.48 -8.73
CA GLY A 440 1.84 7.76 -8.82
C GLY A 440 1.56 8.15 -10.27
N ALA A 441 0.76 9.19 -10.45
CA ALA A 441 0.39 9.71 -11.76
C ALA A 441 1.15 11.01 -12.07
N SER A 442 1.90 11.01 -13.17
CA SER A 442 2.34 12.24 -13.83
C SER A 442 1.29 12.68 -14.86
N GLU A 443 1.47 13.86 -15.41
CA GLU A 443 0.62 14.35 -16.49
C GLU A 443 0.97 13.77 -17.87
N SER A 444 -0.02 13.75 -18.73
CA SER A 444 0.09 13.58 -20.18
C SER A 444 0.61 14.84 -20.89
N PHE A 445 1.00 14.74 -22.17
CA PHE A 445 1.21 15.89 -23.06
C PHE A 445 0.13 16.01 -24.15
N ARG A 446 -0.78 16.98 -23.97
CA ARG A 446 -2.06 17.24 -24.68
C ARG A 446 -2.41 18.73 -24.60
N PRO A 447 -1.50 19.64 -25.00
CA PRO A 447 -1.78 21.06 -24.93
C PRO A 447 -3.06 21.43 -25.71
N PRO A 448 -3.81 22.46 -25.28
CA PRO A 448 -5.01 22.91 -25.97
C PRO A 448 -4.72 23.28 -27.45
N ASP A 449 -5.54 22.76 -28.37
CA ASP A 449 -5.42 22.99 -29.82
C ASP A 449 -6.21 24.23 -30.31
N GLY A 450 -6.60 25.11 -29.39
CA GLY A 450 -7.18 26.43 -29.66
C GLY A 450 -8.67 26.44 -30.02
N ASN A 451 -9.32 25.27 -30.01
CA ASN A 451 -10.76 25.12 -30.22
C ASN A 451 -11.39 24.29 -29.07
N GLU A 452 -12.59 24.71 -28.68
CA GLU A 452 -13.55 23.97 -27.85
C GLU A 452 -13.25 23.77 -26.34
N LEU A 453 -14.37 23.72 -25.60
CA LEU A 453 -14.48 23.26 -24.21
C LEU A 453 -14.31 21.74 -24.15
N SER A 454 -13.18 21.24 -24.67
CA SER A 454 -12.81 19.83 -24.56
C SER A 454 -11.98 19.60 -23.31
N SER A 455 -11.90 18.36 -22.87
CA SER A 455 -11.10 17.93 -21.72
C SER A 455 -9.58 18.00 -21.93
N ARG A 456 -9.11 18.38 -23.13
CA ARG A 456 -7.71 18.76 -23.40
C ARG A 456 -7.42 20.19 -22.93
N SER A 457 -8.47 21.00 -22.80
CA SER A 457 -8.45 22.38 -22.34
C SER A 457 -8.87 22.53 -20.87
N MET A 458 -9.01 21.42 -20.13
CA MET A 458 -9.37 21.46 -18.72
C MET A 458 -8.16 21.83 -17.86
N GLN A 459 -8.33 22.89 -17.07
CA GLN A 459 -7.43 23.27 -15.98
C GLN A 459 -7.92 22.62 -14.68
N TRP A 460 -7.04 22.41 -13.71
CA TRP A 460 -7.40 21.66 -12.49
C TRP A 460 -8.57 22.28 -11.71
N PHE A 461 -8.81 23.60 -11.77
CA PHE A 461 -9.99 24.23 -11.15
C PHE A 461 -11.34 23.75 -11.74
N LEU A 462 -11.36 23.25 -12.98
CA LEU A 462 -12.57 22.72 -13.63
C LEU A 462 -12.81 21.24 -13.32
N VAL A 463 -11.76 20.48 -13.00
CA VAL A 463 -11.86 19.09 -12.51
C VAL A 463 -12.23 19.11 -11.03
N GLY A 464 -11.44 19.82 -10.23
CA GLY A 464 -11.55 19.86 -8.78
C GLY A 464 -12.37 21.04 -8.30
N LEU A 465 -13.71 21.00 -8.51
CA LEU A 465 -14.69 21.96 -7.97
C LEU A 465 -14.65 22.09 -6.42
N PHE A 466 -13.83 21.26 -5.78
CA PHE A 466 -13.71 21.02 -4.34
C PHE A 466 -12.28 20.70 -3.87
N GLY A 467 -11.20 20.96 -4.64
CA GLY A 467 -9.86 20.53 -4.20
C GLY A 467 -8.61 21.21 -4.79
N PHE A 468 -8.69 21.91 -5.92
CA PHE A 468 -7.52 22.51 -6.59
C PHE A 468 -7.80 23.96 -7.04
N LEU A 469 -8.00 24.85 -6.07
CA LEU A 469 -8.51 26.20 -6.31
C LEU A 469 -7.44 27.30 -6.28
N ASN A 470 -6.20 26.98 -5.85
CA ASN A 470 -5.13 27.96 -5.73
C ASN A 470 -4.07 27.83 -6.85
N PRO A 471 -3.54 28.96 -7.37
CA PRO A 471 -2.47 28.94 -8.36
C PRO A 471 -1.12 28.55 -7.71
N PRO A 472 -0.22 27.84 -8.42
CA PRO A 472 -0.26 27.58 -9.87
C PRO A 472 -1.24 26.48 -10.29
N ILE A 473 -1.41 25.42 -9.49
CA ILE A 473 -2.15 24.19 -9.89
C ILE A 473 -3.51 24.49 -10.49
N ALA A 474 -4.32 25.37 -9.87
CA ALA A 474 -5.67 25.67 -10.34
C ALA A 474 -5.75 26.06 -11.83
N PHE A 475 -4.74 26.76 -12.35
CA PHE A 475 -4.67 27.19 -13.75
C PHE A 475 -3.70 26.36 -14.61
N ASP A 476 -3.03 25.38 -14.02
CA ASP A 476 -2.26 24.37 -14.74
C ASP A 476 -3.23 23.46 -15.53
N PHE A 477 -2.87 23.09 -16.75
CA PHE A 477 -3.73 22.20 -17.56
C PHE A 477 -3.51 20.77 -17.11
N VAL A 478 -4.56 19.96 -17.02
CA VAL A 478 -4.54 18.57 -16.53
C VAL A 478 -3.56 17.65 -17.32
N SER A 479 -3.05 18.10 -18.46
CA SER A 479 -2.26 17.32 -19.39
C SER A 479 -1.49 18.17 -20.39
N ASP A 480 -0.88 19.30 -20.04
CA ASP A 480 -0.02 20.02 -21.01
C ASP A 480 1.48 19.83 -20.79
N ASN A 481 1.89 19.14 -19.71
CA ASN A 481 3.28 19.02 -19.31
C ASN A 481 3.66 17.59 -18.91
N ILE A 482 4.46 16.89 -19.73
CA ILE A 482 4.93 15.52 -19.41
C ILE A 482 5.81 15.43 -18.14
N ASN A 483 6.35 16.56 -17.66
CA ASN A 483 7.09 16.65 -16.41
C ASN A 483 6.23 17.18 -15.24
N GLY A 484 4.94 17.42 -15.47
CA GLY A 484 3.97 17.80 -14.45
C GLY A 484 3.51 16.58 -13.63
N MET A 485 3.20 16.81 -12.36
CA MET A 485 2.55 15.82 -11.50
C MET A 485 1.04 15.98 -11.60
N ALA A 486 0.29 14.88 -11.76
CA ALA A 486 -1.16 14.95 -11.77
C ALA A 486 -1.65 15.44 -10.39
N ALA A 487 -2.48 16.49 -10.31
CA ALA A 487 -2.84 17.08 -9.03
C ALA A 487 -3.52 16.07 -8.08
N PHE A 488 -4.38 15.18 -8.60
CA PHE A 488 -5.02 14.11 -7.82
C PHE A 488 -4.05 13.07 -7.24
N SER A 489 -2.84 12.88 -7.79
CA SER A 489 -1.99 11.74 -7.39
C SER A 489 -1.66 11.82 -5.89
N SER A 490 -1.78 10.70 -5.18
CA SER A 490 -1.35 10.69 -3.79
C SER A 490 0.16 10.97 -3.64
N ARG A 491 0.51 11.73 -2.61
CA ARG A 491 1.87 12.15 -2.22
C ARG A 491 2.28 11.42 -0.94
N GLY A 492 3.55 11.02 -0.87
CA GLY A 492 4.18 10.53 0.36
C GLY A 492 4.58 11.64 1.34
N PRO A 493 5.35 11.31 2.39
CA PRO A 493 5.87 9.97 2.73
C PRO A 493 4.76 9.04 3.27
N THR A 494 5.13 7.81 3.65
CA THR A 494 4.29 7.00 4.56
C THR A 494 4.43 7.49 6.01
N ASP A 495 3.51 7.07 6.88
CA ASP A 495 3.51 7.33 8.35
C ASP A 495 4.87 7.03 9.02
N ASP A 496 5.54 5.97 8.54
CA ASP A 496 6.84 5.51 9.05
C ASP A 496 8.04 6.10 8.28
N GLY A 497 7.81 7.12 7.45
CA GLY A 497 8.84 7.91 6.78
C GLY A 497 9.48 7.26 5.55
N ARG A 498 8.86 6.21 4.98
CA ARG A 498 9.34 5.61 3.72
C ARG A 498 8.90 6.47 2.53
N ILE A 499 9.76 6.52 1.52
CA ILE A 499 9.48 7.22 0.26
C ILE A 499 8.46 6.39 -0.53
N LYS A 500 7.33 7.03 -0.86
CA LYS A 500 6.29 6.55 -1.77
C LYS A 500 5.70 7.76 -2.52
N PRO A 501 5.17 7.60 -3.75
CA PRO A 501 5.27 6.41 -4.61
C PRO A 501 6.72 6.06 -4.97
N ASP A 502 6.97 4.87 -5.51
CA ASP A 502 8.33 4.44 -5.91
C ASP A 502 8.73 5.02 -7.27
N VAL A 503 7.76 5.14 -8.17
CA VAL A 503 7.87 5.77 -9.50
C VAL A 503 6.55 6.46 -9.83
N VAL A 504 6.56 7.33 -10.82
CA VAL A 504 5.36 7.84 -11.46
C VAL A 504 5.34 7.42 -12.92
N ALA A 505 4.14 7.27 -13.47
CA ALA A 505 3.93 7.12 -14.90
C ALA A 505 2.77 8.04 -15.31
N PRO A 506 2.65 8.41 -16.59
CA PRO A 506 1.61 9.33 -16.99
C PRO A 506 0.23 8.71 -16.75
N GLY A 507 -0.54 9.39 -15.92
CA GLY A 507 -1.78 8.91 -15.36
C GLY A 507 -2.96 9.85 -15.58
N THR A 508 -2.77 11.06 -16.14
CA THR A 508 -3.88 11.91 -16.63
C THR A 508 -4.21 11.61 -18.09
N ASN A 509 -5.48 11.71 -18.49
CA ASN A 509 -5.90 11.66 -19.89
C ASN A 509 -5.30 10.47 -20.68
N ILE A 510 -5.73 9.23 -20.40
CA ILE A 510 -5.17 7.97 -20.93
C ILE A 510 -6.18 7.22 -21.80
N VAL A 511 -5.90 6.98 -23.09
CA VAL A 511 -6.72 6.05 -23.89
C VAL A 511 -6.34 4.60 -23.63
N SER A 512 -7.35 3.77 -23.46
CA SER A 512 -7.25 2.32 -23.53
C SER A 512 -8.57 1.69 -23.97
N ALA A 513 -8.60 0.36 -24.05
CA ALA A 513 -9.74 -0.42 -24.50
C ALA A 513 -11.01 -0.10 -23.67
N ARG A 514 -12.13 -0.02 -24.37
CA ARG A 514 -13.48 0.12 -23.80
C ARG A 514 -14.09 -1.25 -23.49
N SER A 515 -14.86 -1.37 -22.42
CA SER A 515 -15.77 -2.51 -22.23
C SER A 515 -16.96 -2.43 -23.19
N HIS A 516 -17.31 -3.56 -23.80
CA HIS A 516 -18.52 -3.73 -24.60
C HIS A 516 -19.65 -4.41 -23.81
N ASP A 517 -19.50 -4.55 -22.49
CA ASP A 517 -20.58 -5.02 -21.62
C ASP A 517 -21.79 -4.05 -21.68
N PRO A 518 -23.03 -4.55 -21.75
CA PRO A 518 -24.21 -3.69 -21.81
C PRO A 518 -24.50 -2.90 -20.53
N GLY A 519 -23.83 -3.21 -19.40
CA GLY A 519 -23.89 -2.41 -18.18
C GLY A 519 -23.08 -1.12 -18.23
N PHE A 520 -22.01 -1.09 -19.05
CA PHE A 520 -21.02 -0.01 -19.05
C PHE A 520 -21.47 1.25 -19.82
N ASP A 521 -21.51 2.40 -19.14
CA ASP A 521 -21.79 3.71 -19.73
C ASP A 521 -20.53 4.61 -19.69
N PRO A 522 -19.83 4.81 -20.83
CA PRO A 522 -18.63 5.65 -20.89
C PRO A 522 -18.88 7.14 -20.67
N ALA A 523 -20.15 7.59 -20.61
CA ALA A 523 -20.49 8.96 -20.24
C ALA A 523 -20.58 9.16 -18.71
N LEU A 524 -20.69 8.08 -17.94
CA LEU A 524 -20.78 8.10 -16.47
C LEU A 524 -19.53 7.55 -15.79
N GLU A 525 -18.96 6.48 -16.35
CA GLU A 525 -17.92 5.65 -15.71
C GLU A 525 -16.53 5.85 -16.31
N SER A 526 -16.39 6.84 -17.21
CA SER A 526 -15.11 7.11 -17.84
C SER A 526 -14.84 8.58 -18.06
N TRP A 527 -13.56 8.89 -18.20
CA TRP A 527 -13.12 10.22 -18.62
C TRP A 527 -13.62 10.58 -20.06
N GLY A 528 -14.13 9.59 -20.80
CA GLY A 528 -15.11 9.74 -21.88
C GLY A 528 -14.76 8.98 -23.16
N GLU A 529 -15.60 9.07 -24.19
CA GLU A 529 -15.40 8.33 -25.45
C GLU A 529 -14.29 8.88 -26.34
N TYR A 530 -13.51 7.99 -26.98
CA TYR A 530 -12.58 8.34 -28.04
C TYR A 530 -13.34 8.60 -29.35
N GLU A 531 -13.59 9.88 -29.65
CA GLU A 531 -14.51 10.37 -30.70
C GLU A 531 -14.36 9.74 -32.10
N SER A 532 -13.14 9.35 -32.51
CA SER A 532 -12.91 8.72 -33.82
C SER A 532 -12.85 7.18 -33.79
N ASN A 533 -13.01 6.54 -32.62
CA ASN A 533 -13.01 5.09 -32.47
C ASN A 533 -13.69 4.64 -31.15
N SER A 534 -14.96 4.24 -31.25
CA SER A 534 -15.79 3.85 -30.10
C SER A 534 -15.36 2.59 -29.35
N ASN A 535 -14.35 1.85 -29.82
CA ASN A 535 -13.74 0.71 -29.12
C ASN A 535 -12.78 1.13 -28.00
N TYR A 536 -12.55 2.44 -27.84
CA TYR A 536 -11.62 3.01 -26.88
C TYR A 536 -12.26 4.15 -26.11
N VAL A 537 -11.86 4.26 -24.85
CA VAL A 537 -12.26 5.34 -23.95
C VAL A 537 -11.04 5.91 -23.27
N TYR A 538 -11.21 7.13 -22.80
CA TYR A 538 -10.26 7.79 -21.95
C TYR A 538 -10.57 7.46 -20.49
N ASN A 539 -9.54 7.24 -19.68
CA ASN A 539 -9.58 7.25 -18.21
C ASN A 539 -8.30 7.86 -17.65
N ALA A 540 -8.26 8.09 -16.33
CA ALA A 540 -7.07 8.56 -15.65
C ALA A 540 -7.21 8.54 -14.12
N GLY A 541 -6.05 8.51 -13.50
CA GLY A 541 -5.89 8.13 -12.12
C GLY A 541 -4.56 7.41 -11.95
N THR A 542 -4.18 7.16 -10.71
CA THR A 542 -3.11 6.21 -10.42
C THR A 542 -3.47 4.80 -10.90
N SER A 543 -4.77 4.48 -11.06
CA SER A 543 -5.27 3.29 -11.77
C SER A 543 -4.79 3.13 -13.20
N MET A 544 -4.47 4.20 -13.93
CA MET A 544 -4.04 4.11 -15.33
C MET A 544 -2.53 4.25 -15.47
N ALA A 545 -1.87 4.95 -14.54
CA ALA A 545 -0.41 4.94 -14.43
C ALA A 545 0.14 3.55 -14.04
N THR A 546 -0.53 2.85 -13.12
CA THR A 546 -0.11 1.51 -12.63
C THR A 546 0.02 0.43 -13.72
N PRO A 547 -0.98 0.17 -14.58
CA PRO A 547 -0.89 -0.83 -15.64
C PRO A 547 0.17 -0.50 -16.69
N LEU A 548 0.43 0.78 -16.96
CA LEU A 548 1.52 1.22 -17.83
C LEU A 548 2.90 0.80 -17.24
N VAL A 549 3.09 0.94 -15.93
CA VAL A 549 4.30 0.42 -15.24
C VAL A 549 4.29 -1.10 -15.13
N ALA A 550 3.14 -1.76 -15.00
CA ALA A 550 3.05 -3.22 -15.00
C ALA A 550 3.47 -3.81 -16.36
N GLY A 551 3.04 -3.20 -17.47
CA GLY A 551 3.54 -3.53 -18.80
C GLY A 551 5.04 -3.25 -18.95
N ALA A 552 5.55 -2.12 -18.44
CA ALA A 552 6.99 -1.84 -18.44
C ALA A 552 7.80 -2.88 -17.63
N ALA A 553 7.30 -3.29 -16.45
CA ALA A 553 7.86 -4.37 -15.65
C ALA A 553 7.88 -5.70 -16.42
N THR A 554 6.87 -5.93 -17.27
CA THR A 554 6.76 -7.11 -18.15
C THR A 554 7.86 -7.13 -19.21
N LEU A 555 8.11 -5.98 -19.86
CA LEU A 555 9.22 -5.85 -20.83
C LEU A 555 10.60 -5.96 -20.16
N VAL A 556 10.76 -5.41 -18.94
CA VAL A 556 11.99 -5.56 -18.14
C VAL A 556 12.22 -7.03 -17.77
N ARG A 557 11.18 -7.74 -17.34
CA ARG A 557 11.25 -9.18 -17.04
C ARG A 557 11.63 -9.98 -18.29
N GLU A 558 10.98 -9.73 -19.42
CA GLU A 558 11.29 -10.35 -20.71
C GLU A 558 12.76 -10.10 -21.12
N TRP A 559 13.27 -8.88 -20.93
CA TRP A 559 14.67 -8.54 -21.21
C TRP A 559 15.64 -9.35 -20.35
N TYR A 560 15.40 -9.50 -19.05
CA TYR A 560 16.23 -10.35 -18.19
C TYR A 560 16.27 -11.81 -18.66
N LEU A 561 15.12 -12.35 -19.06
CA LEU A 561 15.01 -13.72 -19.55
C LEU A 561 15.73 -13.91 -20.89
N LYS A 562 15.40 -13.08 -21.89
CA LYS A 562 15.89 -13.24 -23.28
C LYS A 562 17.30 -12.69 -23.51
N ARG A 563 17.72 -11.66 -22.78
CA ARG A 563 19.01 -10.95 -23.02
C ARG A 563 20.07 -11.21 -21.95
N GLN A 564 19.67 -11.43 -20.69
CA GLN A 564 20.61 -11.71 -19.60
C GLN A 564 20.67 -13.20 -19.20
N GLY A 565 19.77 -14.04 -19.72
CA GLY A 565 19.72 -15.47 -19.38
C GLY A 565 19.35 -15.73 -17.91
N LEU A 566 18.69 -14.77 -17.25
CA LEU A 566 18.25 -14.88 -15.86
C LEU A 566 16.79 -15.37 -15.85
N PRO A 567 16.50 -16.65 -15.51
CA PRO A 567 15.15 -17.21 -15.65
C PRO A 567 14.14 -16.66 -14.64
N ASN A 568 14.63 -16.38 -13.42
CA ASN A 568 13.82 -15.91 -12.29
C ASN A 568 14.41 -14.58 -11.76
N PRO A 569 14.28 -13.47 -12.51
CA PRO A 569 14.64 -12.15 -12.00
C PRO A 569 13.76 -11.83 -10.79
N SER A 570 14.36 -11.29 -9.73
CA SER A 570 13.61 -10.95 -8.53
C SER A 570 12.78 -9.68 -8.73
N SER A 571 11.69 -9.57 -7.98
CA SER A 571 10.87 -8.36 -7.90
C SER A 571 11.70 -7.14 -7.48
N ALA A 572 12.62 -7.32 -6.53
CA ALA A 572 13.57 -6.29 -6.13
C ALA A 572 14.48 -5.83 -7.29
N LEU A 573 14.90 -6.73 -8.18
CA LEU A 573 15.69 -6.39 -9.37
C LEU A 573 14.84 -5.64 -10.41
N ILE A 574 13.61 -6.07 -10.65
CA ILE A 574 12.67 -5.40 -11.58
C ILE A 574 12.36 -3.99 -11.06
N LYS A 575 12.00 -3.85 -9.78
CA LYS A 575 11.79 -2.57 -9.09
C LYS A 575 13.03 -1.66 -9.17
N ALA A 576 14.22 -2.18 -8.85
CA ALA A 576 15.45 -1.41 -8.93
C ALA A 576 15.75 -0.93 -10.37
N THR A 577 15.48 -1.74 -11.38
CA THR A 577 15.71 -1.37 -12.79
C THR A 577 14.71 -0.34 -13.29
N LEU A 578 13.45 -0.41 -12.86
CA LEU A 578 12.46 0.63 -13.16
C LEU A 578 12.80 1.97 -12.48
N ILE A 579 13.19 1.95 -11.20
CA ILE A 579 13.60 3.16 -10.47
C ILE A 579 14.87 3.78 -11.06
N ASN A 580 15.92 2.98 -11.33
CA ASN A 580 17.16 3.51 -11.93
C ASN A 580 17.01 3.88 -13.43
N GLY A 581 15.96 3.40 -14.09
CA GLY A 581 15.61 3.76 -15.47
C GLY A 581 14.60 4.92 -15.58
N ALA A 582 14.08 5.42 -14.45
CA ALA A 582 13.14 6.53 -14.42
C ALA A 582 13.81 7.85 -14.84
N VAL A 583 13.01 8.76 -15.37
CA VAL A 583 13.44 10.14 -15.67
C VAL A 583 13.14 11.01 -14.47
N ASP A 584 14.13 11.81 -14.05
CA ASP A 584 13.93 12.82 -13.01
C ASP A 584 13.07 13.96 -13.57
N MET A 585 11.93 14.22 -12.93
CA MET A 585 10.97 15.27 -13.30
C MET A 585 11.22 16.60 -12.55
N THR A 586 12.20 16.65 -11.64
CA THR A 586 12.51 17.81 -10.79
C THR A 586 12.60 19.12 -11.59
N PRO A 587 11.94 20.23 -11.17
CA PRO A 587 11.23 20.38 -9.90
C PRO A 587 9.87 19.67 -9.80
N GLY A 588 9.19 19.38 -10.92
CA GLY A 588 8.01 18.50 -10.94
C GLY A 588 6.79 19.01 -10.16
N GLN A 589 6.31 20.21 -10.55
CA GLN A 589 5.49 21.15 -9.75
C GLN A 589 6.27 21.81 -8.61
#